data_AF-A0A1T5F2R7-F1
#
_entry.id   AF-A0A1T5F2R7-F1
#
_cell.length_a   1.000
_cell.length_b   1.000
_cell.length_c   1.000
_cell.angle_alpha   90.00
_cell.angle_beta   90.00
_cell.angle_gamma   90.00
#
_symmetry.space_group_name_H-M   'P 1'
#
loop_
_entity.id
_entity.type
_entity.pdbx_description
1 polymer ?
#
loop_
_entity_poly.entity_id
_entity_poly.type
_entity_poly.pdbx_seq_one_letter_code
_entity_poly.pdbx_strand_id
1 'polypeptide(L)'
;MKKYIFFIALMVFSCSANSQNMVYRCFEIDFQDFFKNDTVSLSVNHHQVFKNEILNSDFSTGITNVRVRVCFHKKRGLIVYESKSFEIDNLSQPIVLKVHINGVLNEYKINLKQGEYIGLSMKRSGGLNIYQSKMPFEYE
;
A
#
# COMPACT_ATOMS: atom_id res chain seq x y z
N MET A 1 13.03 -53.93 44.34
CA MET A 1 12.03 -53.01 44.93
C MET A 1 12.53 -51.58 44.78
N LYS A 2 11.69 -50.71 44.19
CA LYS A 2 11.76 -49.23 44.16
C LYS A 2 12.97 -48.62 43.43
N LYS A 3 12.89 -47.51 42.70
CA LYS A 3 11.84 -46.66 42.14
C LYS A 3 12.59 -45.79 41.11
N TYR A 4 11.91 -45.46 40.02
CA TYR A 4 12.27 -44.48 38.99
C TYR A 4 12.97 -43.21 39.53
N ILE A 5 13.80 -42.57 38.71
CA ILE A 5 13.47 -41.26 38.14
C ILE A 5 14.46 -40.93 37.02
N PHE A 6 13.85 -40.72 35.86
CA PHE A 6 14.39 -40.35 34.57
C PHE A 6 14.76 -38.86 34.63
N PHE A 7 16.05 -38.52 34.71
CA PHE A 7 16.51 -37.14 34.58
C PHE A 7 16.57 -36.77 33.08
N ILE A 8 15.39 -36.57 32.47
CA ILE A 8 15.32 -35.69 31.30
C ILE A 8 15.61 -34.30 31.87
N ALA A 9 16.85 -33.85 31.74
CA ALA A 9 17.16 -32.44 31.80
C ALA A 9 16.47 -31.80 30.59
N LEU A 10 15.25 -31.29 30.84
CA LEU A 10 14.59 -30.28 30.03
C LEU A 10 15.54 -29.08 29.94
N MET A 11 16.49 -29.11 28.99
CA MET A 11 16.90 -27.90 28.31
C MET A 11 15.77 -27.55 27.34
N VAL A 12 14.67 -27.05 27.91
CA VAL A 12 13.80 -26.16 27.15
C VAL A 12 14.66 -24.95 26.89
N PHE A 13 15.32 -24.95 25.74
CA PHE A 13 15.68 -23.72 25.07
C PHE A 13 14.36 -23.00 24.83
N SER A 14 13.92 -22.25 25.84
CA SER A 14 13.00 -21.15 25.69
C SER A 14 13.69 -20.16 24.78
N CYS A 15 13.59 -20.40 23.47
CA CYS A 15 13.63 -19.36 22.49
C CYS A 15 12.43 -18.46 22.81
N SER A 16 12.61 -17.52 23.74
CA SER A 16 11.77 -16.34 23.82
C SER A 16 12.07 -15.57 22.54
N ALA A 17 11.42 -15.97 21.44
CA ALA A 17 11.27 -15.13 20.29
C ALA A 17 10.43 -13.95 20.76
N ASN A 18 11.12 -12.94 21.31
CA ASN A 18 10.55 -11.63 21.50
C ASN A 18 10.30 -11.08 20.10
N SER A 19 9.18 -11.47 19.51
CA SER A 19 8.57 -10.72 18.41
C SER A 19 8.30 -9.33 18.97
N GLN A 20 9.24 -8.41 18.77
CA GLN A 20 8.94 -6.99 18.92
C GLN A 20 7.83 -6.73 17.91
N ASN A 21 6.59 -6.59 18.38
CA ASN A 21 5.46 -6.21 17.55
C ASN A 21 5.74 -4.82 16.96
N MET A 22 6.40 -4.79 15.81
CA MET A 22 6.60 -3.57 15.04
C MET A 22 5.23 -3.15 14.54
N VAL A 23 4.72 -2.04 15.05
CA VAL A 23 3.46 -1.45 14.57
C VAL A 23 3.75 -0.77 13.24
N TYR A 24 3.47 -1.47 12.15
CA TYR A 24 3.50 -0.88 10.81
C TYR A 24 2.25 -0.04 10.60
N ARG A 25 2.44 1.16 10.04
CA ARG A 25 1.34 1.94 9.47
C ARG A 25 1.22 1.56 8.01
N CYS A 26 0.00 1.35 7.53
CA CYS A 26 -0.23 1.08 6.12
C CYS A 26 -1.22 2.09 5.54
N PHE A 27 -1.15 2.28 4.22
CA PHE A 27 -2.21 2.90 3.44
C PHE A 27 -2.31 2.21 2.08
N GLU A 28 -3.44 2.39 1.44
CA GLU A 28 -3.79 1.77 0.17
C GLU A 28 -4.15 2.84 -0.85
N ILE A 29 -3.74 2.65 -2.09
CA ILE A 29 -4.09 3.48 -3.23
C ILE A 29 -4.82 2.59 -4.24
N ASP A 30 -6.07 2.93 -4.51
CA ASP A 30 -6.90 2.30 -5.52
C ASP A 30 -7.13 3.30 -6.66
N PHE A 31 -6.94 2.83 -7.89
CA PHE A 31 -7.39 3.56 -9.08
C PHE A 31 -8.80 3.08 -9.43
N GLN A 32 -9.73 4.02 -9.40
CA GLN A 32 -11.18 3.81 -9.40
C GLN A 32 -11.75 4.23 -10.76
N ASP A 33 -12.78 5.07 -10.78
CA ASP A 33 -13.64 5.27 -11.93
C ASP A 33 -12.98 5.98 -13.12
N PHE A 34 -13.56 5.70 -14.29
CA PHE A 34 -13.39 6.43 -15.55
C PHE A 34 -12.01 6.34 -16.22
N PHE A 35 -11.13 5.44 -15.80
CA PHE A 35 -9.93 5.10 -16.58
C PHE A 35 -10.34 4.28 -17.82
N LYS A 36 -9.91 4.73 -19.00
CA LYS A 36 -10.23 4.13 -20.30
C LYS A 36 -9.01 4.14 -21.20
N ASN A 37 -8.20 3.10 -21.08
CA ASN A 37 -6.93 2.94 -21.79
C ASN A 37 -5.94 4.08 -21.50
N ASP A 38 -5.96 4.58 -20.27
CA ASP A 38 -5.10 5.67 -19.83
C ASP A 38 -3.73 5.13 -19.42
N THR A 39 -2.66 5.79 -19.87
CA THR A 39 -1.29 5.45 -19.48
C THR A 39 -0.94 6.15 -18.17
N VAL A 40 -0.69 5.37 -17.12
CA VAL A 40 -0.50 5.86 -15.76
C VAL A 40 0.88 5.48 -15.21
N SER A 41 1.51 6.41 -14.51
CA SER A 41 2.70 6.15 -13.70
C SER A 41 2.51 6.70 -12.30
N LEU A 42 2.85 5.90 -11.29
CA LEU A 42 2.74 6.28 -9.88
C LEU A 42 4.11 6.33 -9.21
N SER A 43 4.34 7.41 -8.47
CA SER A 43 5.43 7.51 -7.50
C SER A 43 4.87 7.88 -6.12
N VAL A 44 5.43 7.28 -5.07
CA VAL A 44 5.17 7.64 -3.67
C VAL A 44 6.44 8.32 -3.15
N ASN A 45 6.34 9.60 -2.80
CA ASN A 45 7.48 10.50 -2.60
C ASN A 45 8.42 10.48 -3.83
N HIS A 46 9.63 9.94 -3.66
CA HIS A 46 10.63 9.79 -4.72
C HIS A 46 10.73 8.34 -5.23
N HIS A 47 9.95 7.41 -4.65
CA HIS A 47 9.97 6.00 -5.02
C HIS A 47 9.00 5.74 -6.17
N GLN A 48 9.52 5.33 -7.32
CA GLN A 48 8.71 4.90 -8.44
C GLN A 48 8.05 3.57 -8.12
N VAL A 49 6.72 3.51 -8.18
CA VAL A 49 5.97 2.26 -7.96
C VAL A 49 5.84 1.47 -9.26
N PHE A 50 5.31 2.12 -10.30
CA PHE A 50 5.19 1.55 -11.64
C PHE A 50 5.19 2.67 -12.67
N LYS A 51 5.50 2.34 -13.93
CA LYS A 51 5.59 3.32 -15.02
C LYS A 51 4.86 2.81 -16.25
N ASN A 52 4.09 3.71 -16.88
CA ASN A 52 3.37 3.49 -18.12
C ASN A 52 2.43 2.28 -18.12
N GLU A 53 1.78 2.01 -16.98
CA GLU A 53 0.76 0.98 -16.89
C GLU A 53 -0.52 1.47 -17.58
N ILE A 54 -1.19 0.59 -18.31
CA ILE A 54 -2.45 0.93 -18.99
C ILE A 54 -3.59 0.57 -18.05
N LEU A 55 -4.34 1.57 -17.60
CA LEU A 55 -5.45 1.36 -16.70
C LEU A 55 -6.79 1.41 -17.44
N ASN A 56 -7.64 0.45 -17.08
CA ASN A 56 -9.05 0.42 -17.44
C ASN A 56 -9.85 0.16 -16.17
N SER A 57 -10.82 1.02 -15.88
CA SER A 57 -11.79 0.72 -14.82
C SER A 57 -12.70 -0.39 -15.31
N ASP A 58 -12.93 -1.38 -14.47
CA ASP A 58 -13.97 -2.36 -14.68
C ASP A 58 -15.34 -1.66 -14.67
N PHE A 59 -16.20 -2.03 -15.62
CA PHE A 59 -17.49 -1.36 -15.79
C PHE A 59 -18.48 -1.67 -14.66
N SER A 60 -18.37 -2.86 -14.03
CA SER A 60 -19.28 -3.29 -12.98
C SER A 60 -18.89 -2.75 -11.61
N THR A 61 -17.60 -2.74 -11.31
CA THR A 61 -17.07 -2.40 -9.98
C THR A 61 -16.48 -0.98 -9.91
N GLY A 62 -16.22 -0.34 -11.05
CA GLY A 62 -15.62 0.99 -11.11
C GLY A 62 -14.13 1.02 -10.77
N ILE A 63 -13.50 -0.10 -10.46
CA ILE A 63 -12.07 -0.17 -10.09
C ILE A 63 -11.21 -0.74 -11.19
N THR A 64 -9.95 -0.30 -11.22
CA THR A 64 -8.92 -0.93 -12.03
C THR A 64 -8.37 -2.16 -11.30
N ASN A 65 -7.60 -3.00 -12.02
CA ASN A 65 -6.84 -4.09 -11.44
C ASN A 65 -5.61 -3.62 -10.62
N VAL A 66 -5.37 -2.31 -10.51
CA VAL A 66 -4.21 -1.74 -9.84
C VAL A 66 -4.56 -1.26 -8.45
N ARG A 67 -4.02 -1.99 -7.47
CA ARG A 67 -4.02 -1.65 -6.06
C ARG A 67 -2.59 -1.59 -5.56
N VAL A 68 -2.25 -0.52 -4.85
CA VAL A 68 -0.93 -0.32 -4.25
C VAL A 68 -1.06 -0.21 -2.75
N ARG A 69 -0.38 -1.10 -2.02
CA ARG A 69 -0.32 -1.05 -0.56
C ARG A 69 1.06 -0.60 -0.12
N VAL A 70 1.11 0.42 0.74
CA VAL A 70 2.36 0.94 1.30
C VAL A 70 2.33 0.74 2.81
N CYS A 71 3.22 -0.09 3.33
CA CYS A 71 3.36 -0.33 4.77
C CYS A 71 4.73 0.18 5.24
N PHE A 72 4.79 0.90 6.35
CA PHE A 72 6.01 1.54 6.81
C PHE A 72 6.11 1.62 8.33
N HIS A 73 7.35 1.65 8.82
CA HIS A 73 7.70 1.86 10.20
C HIS A 73 8.97 2.72 10.26
N LYS A 74 8.88 3.87 10.94
CA LYS A 74 9.93 4.90 10.96
C LYS A 74 10.31 5.34 9.54
N LYS A 75 11.55 5.07 9.11
CA LYS A 75 12.08 5.44 7.79
C LYS A 75 12.07 4.28 6.80
N ARG A 76 11.65 3.07 7.18
CA ARG A 76 11.63 1.94 6.24
C ARG A 76 10.19 1.57 5.92
N GLY A 77 9.97 1.06 4.73
CA GLY A 77 8.68 0.54 4.32
C GLY A 77 8.79 -0.48 3.22
N LEU A 78 7.64 -0.98 2.82
CA LEU A 78 7.43 -1.92 1.75
C LEU A 78 6.29 -1.37 0.91
N ILE A 79 6.51 -1.29 -0.39
CA ILE A 79 5.44 -1.07 -1.36
C ILE A 79 5.12 -2.41 -2.00
N VAL A 80 3.83 -2.74 -2.06
CA VAL A 80 3.29 -3.93 -2.73
C VAL A 80 2.36 -3.46 -3.83
N TYR A 81 2.58 -3.97 -5.04
CA TYR A 81 1.80 -3.69 -6.24
C TYR A 81 1.74 -4.97 -7.07
N GLU A 82 0.54 -5.49 -7.32
CA GLU A 82 0.34 -6.81 -7.94
C GLU A 82 1.15 -7.92 -7.22
N SER A 83 1.92 -8.71 -7.97
CA SER A 83 2.85 -9.72 -7.46
C SER A 83 4.24 -9.17 -7.13
N LYS A 84 4.45 -7.86 -7.24
CA LYS A 84 5.72 -7.18 -6.99
C LYS A 84 5.71 -6.57 -5.60
N SER A 85 6.86 -6.66 -4.92
CA SER A 85 7.10 -5.93 -3.69
C SER A 85 8.53 -5.43 -3.67
N PHE A 86 8.74 -4.23 -3.14
CA PHE A 86 10.08 -3.68 -2.97
C PHE A 86 10.16 -2.85 -1.70
N GLU A 87 11.30 -2.96 -1.03
CA GLU A 87 11.59 -2.15 0.15
C GLU A 87 11.86 -0.70 -0.27
N ILE A 88 11.39 0.22 0.57
CA ILE A 88 11.65 1.64 0.43
C ILE A 88 12.29 2.16 1.72
N ASP A 89 13.18 3.12 1.56
CA ASP A 89 13.72 3.91 2.65
C ASP A 89 13.15 5.34 2.62
N ASN A 90 13.31 6.06 3.71
CA ASN A 90 12.96 7.47 3.84
C ASN A 90 11.55 7.85 3.32
N LEU A 91 10.51 7.07 3.69
CA LEU A 91 9.12 7.53 3.55
C LEU A 91 8.85 8.67 4.55
N SER A 92 9.36 9.85 4.22
CA SER A 92 9.22 11.06 5.02
C SER A 92 7.82 11.66 4.87
N GLN A 93 7.41 12.38 5.92
CA GLN A 93 6.25 13.26 5.86
C GLN A 93 6.68 14.62 5.28
N PRO A 94 5.84 15.26 4.45
CA PRO A 94 4.53 14.79 3.99
C PRO A 94 4.64 13.66 2.95
N ILE A 95 3.70 12.71 2.99
CA ILE A 95 3.56 11.73 1.92
C ILE A 95 3.00 12.44 0.68
N VAL A 96 3.68 12.33 -0.45
CA VAL A 96 3.31 12.92 -1.73
C VAL A 96 3.07 11.81 -2.75
N LEU A 97 1.91 11.78 -3.36
CA LEU A 97 1.65 10.96 -4.54
C LEU A 97 1.91 11.79 -5.79
N LYS A 98 2.71 11.25 -6.71
CA LYS A 98 2.90 11.80 -8.04
C LYS A 98 2.29 10.83 -9.03
N VAL A 99 1.26 11.28 -9.74
CA VAL A 99 0.51 10.47 -10.70
C VAL A 99 0.61 11.13 -12.06
N HIS A 100 1.33 10.49 -12.98
CA HIS A 100 1.32 10.90 -14.38
C HIS A 100 0.19 10.16 -15.08
N ILE A 101 -0.71 10.89 -15.75
CA ILE A 101 -1.80 10.32 -16.54
C ILE A 101 -1.68 10.89 -17.94
N ASN A 102 -1.48 10.03 -18.92
CA ASN A 102 -1.28 10.40 -20.33
C ASN A 102 -0.20 11.50 -20.49
N GLY A 103 0.88 11.39 -19.71
CA GLY A 103 2.00 12.34 -19.70
C GLY A 103 1.80 13.59 -18.81
N VAL A 104 0.61 13.82 -18.26
CA VAL A 104 0.33 14.98 -17.39
C VAL A 104 0.57 14.62 -15.93
N LEU A 105 1.45 15.37 -15.25
CA LEU A 105 1.75 15.21 -13.83
C LEU A 105 0.65 15.80 -12.95
N ASN A 106 0.17 15.01 -11.99
CA ASN A 106 -0.69 15.43 -10.89
C ASN A 106 0.00 15.10 -9.57
N GLU A 107 0.12 16.06 -8.65
CA GLU A 107 0.74 15.86 -7.34
C GLU A 107 -0.25 16.09 -6.20
N TYR A 108 -0.29 15.16 -5.24
CA TYR A 108 -1.21 15.20 -4.10
C TYR A 108 -0.48 14.94 -2.79
N LYS A 109 -0.77 15.74 -1.77
CA LYS A 109 -0.30 15.50 -0.40
C LYS A 109 -1.30 14.64 0.35
N ILE A 110 -0.83 13.54 0.92
CA ILE A 110 -1.67 12.58 1.65
C ILE A 110 -1.57 12.86 3.14
N ASN A 111 -2.73 13.00 3.78
CA ASN A 111 -2.83 13.09 5.22
C ASN A 111 -3.45 11.82 5.77
N LEU A 112 -2.63 10.88 6.26
CA LEU A 112 -3.12 9.61 6.81
C LEU A 112 -4.01 9.75 8.06
N LYS A 113 -4.19 10.97 8.61
CA LYS A 113 -5.21 11.22 9.64
C LYS A 113 -6.62 11.35 9.06
N GLN A 114 -6.74 11.75 7.79
CA GLN A 114 -8.02 11.88 7.09
C GLN A 114 -8.53 10.53 6.60
N GLY A 115 -7.62 9.63 6.23
CA GLY A 115 -7.94 8.28 5.79
C GLY A 115 -6.71 7.57 5.27
N GLU A 116 -6.68 6.25 5.41
CA GLU A 116 -5.60 5.38 4.92
C GLU A 116 -5.95 4.68 3.61
N TYR A 117 -7.19 4.81 3.13
CA TYR A 117 -7.61 4.35 1.81
C TYR A 117 -7.71 5.56 0.89
N ILE A 118 -6.94 5.55 -0.20
CA ILE A 118 -6.86 6.65 -1.15
C ILE A 118 -7.45 6.18 -2.48
N GLY A 119 -8.53 6.83 -2.89
CA GLY A 119 -9.19 6.59 -4.17
C GLY A 119 -8.78 7.63 -5.19
N LEU A 120 -8.33 7.20 -6.35
CA LEU A 120 -7.98 8.05 -7.49
C LEU A 120 -8.95 7.78 -8.63
N SER A 121 -9.77 8.75 -9.01
CA SER A 121 -10.74 8.60 -10.11
C SER A 121 -10.52 9.66 -11.18
N MET A 122 -10.66 9.28 -12.44
CA MET A 122 -10.60 10.24 -13.54
C MET A 122 -11.82 11.16 -13.51
N LYS A 123 -11.62 12.46 -13.73
CA LYS A 123 -12.72 13.40 -13.95
C LYS A 123 -13.27 13.21 -15.36
N ARG A 124 -14.59 13.27 -15.54
CA ARG A 124 -15.23 13.28 -16.88
C ARG A 124 -14.74 14.43 -17.76
N SER A 125 -14.36 15.56 -17.17
CA SER A 125 -13.81 16.73 -17.86
C SER A 125 -12.29 16.65 -18.11
N GLY A 126 -11.64 15.55 -17.75
CA GLY A 126 -10.19 15.43 -17.70
C GLY A 126 -9.58 15.84 -16.36
N GLY A 127 -8.43 15.24 -16.04
CA GLY A 127 -7.73 15.38 -14.75
C GLY A 127 -8.14 14.33 -13.73
N LEU A 128 -7.55 14.39 -12.53
CA LEU A 128 -7.73 13.38 -11.49
C LEU A 128 -8.41 13.96 -10.23
N ASN A 129 -9.36 13.20 -9.69
CA ASN A 129 -9.93 13.39 -8.35
C ASN A 129 -9.21 12.48 -7.37
N ILE A 130 -9.02 12.97 -6.15
CA ILE A 130 -8.49 12.19 -5.03
C ILE A 130 -9.47 12.21 -3.87
N TYR A 131 -9.67 11.04 -3.28
CA TYR A 131 -10.49 10.84 -2.09
C TYR A 131 -9.69 10.10 -1.03
N GLN A 132 -9.89 10.44 0.24
CA GLN A 132 -9.32 9.70 1.37
C GLN A 132 -10.45 9.21 2.28
N SER A 133 -10.41 7.93 2.63
CA SER A 133 -11.39 7.26 3.50
C SER A 133 -10.70 6.55 4.66
N LYS A 134 -11.41 6.49 5.80
CA LYS A 134 -11.00 5.67 6.97
C LYS A 134 -11.39 4.21 6.84
N MET A 135 -12.30 3.89 5.93
CA MET A 135 -12.74 2.54 5.62
C MET A 135 -12.27 2.18 4.21
N PRO A 136 -12.00 0.89 3.94
CA PRO A 136 -11.82 0.43 2.57
C PRO A 136 -12.96 0.93 1.69
N PHE A 137 -12.65 1.24 0.44
CA PHE A 137 -13.71 1.45 -0.51
C PHE A 137 -14.40 0.10 -0.73
N GLU A 138 -15.66 0.03 -0.33
CA GLU A 138 -16.54 -1.12 -0.57
C GLU A 138 -17.11 -0.99 -1.98
N TYR A 139 -17.11 -2.10 -2.71
CA TYR A 139 -17.69 -2.18 -4.04
C TYR A 139 -18.66 -3.36 -4.03
N GLU A 140 -19.91 -3.09 -4.45
CA GLU A 140 -20.97 -4.10 -4.62
C GLU A 140 -20.72 -4.99 -5.84
#